data_AF-A0A2T1DSI5-F1
#
_entry.id   AF-A0A2T1DSI5-F1
#
_cell.length_a   1.000
_cell.length_b   1.000
_cell.length_c   1.000
_cell.angle_alpha   90.00
_cell.angle_beta   90.00
_cell.angle_gamma   90.00
#
_symmetry.space_group_name_H-M   'P 1'
#
loop_
_entity.id
_entity.type
_entity.pdbx_description
1 polymer ?
#
loop_
_entity_poly.entity_id
_entity_poly.type
_entity_poly.pdbx_seq_one_letter_code
_entity_poly.pdbx_strand_id
1 'polypeptide(L)' 'MLIEMKLPKNRQSRLADDVWIAGEAIARHFRMSSARDGFEIAVRDYAIKMSERDPQFYQLWEQVKNEGIDGTTLTEDN' A
#
# COMPACT_ATOMS: atom_id res chain seq x y z
N MET A 1 23.62 -9.73 26.80
CA MET A 1 23.42 -8.33 26.40
C MET A 1 21.93 -8.18 26.10
N LEU A 2 21.15 -7.63 27.04
CA LEU A 2 19.71 -7.41 26.85
C LEU A 2 19.55 -6.22 25.91
N ILE A 3 18.99 -6.46 24.72
CA ILE A 3 18.65 -5.38 23.79
C ILE A 3 17.49 -4.62 24.41
N GLU A 4 17.76 -3.43 24.95
CA GLU A 4 16.71 -2.47 25.31
C GLU A 4 15.92 -2.11 24.04
N MET A 5 14.75 -2.74 23.86
CA MET A 5 13.79 -2.26 22.88
C MET A 5 13.24 -0.93 23.38
N LYS A 6 13.81 0.18 22.87
CA LYS A 6 13.20 1.51 22.97
C LYS A 6 11.84 1.44 22.27
N LEU A 7 10.77 1.35 23.05
CA LEU A 7 9.41 1.57 22.57
C LEU A 7 9.35 3.01 22.00
N PRO A 8 8.92 3.20 20.74
CA PRO A 8 8.78 4.53 20.17
C PRO A 8 7.87 5.38 21.07
N LYS A 9 8.32 6.59 21.44
CA LYS A 9 7.56 7.51 22.32
C LYS A 9 6.30 8.07 21.65
N ASN A 10 6.18 7.86 20.35
CA ASN A 10 5.07 8.27 19.53
C ASN A 10 4.22 7.01 19.39
N ARG A 11 2.89 7.10 19.42
CA ARG A 11 2.00 5.94 19.22
C ARG A 11 2.13 5.29 17.82
N GLN A 12 3.15 5.65 17.04
CA GLN A 12 3.62 4.89 15.88
C GLN A 12 4.25 3.59 16.38
N SER A 13 3.65 2.49 15.98
CA SER A 13 4.28 1.18 16.13
C SER A 13 5.55 1.15 15.29
N ARG A 14 6.55 0.36 15.70
CA ARG A 14 7.74 0.09 14.86
C ARG A 14 7.36 -0.36 13.43
N LEU A 15 6.23 -1.04 13.30
CA LEU A 15 5.68 -1.44 12.00
C LEU A 15 5.36 -0.24 11.11
N ALA A 16 4.86 0.87 11.68
CA ALA A 16 4.62 2.10 10.93
C ALA A 16 5.93 2.77 10.48
N ASP A 17 7.00 2.68 11.30
CA ASP A 17 8.32 3.21 10.93
C ASP A 17 8.96 2.38 9.81
N ASP A 18 8.90 1.06 9.89
CA ASP A 18 9.45 0.15 8.86
C ASP A 18 8.73 0.34 7.51
N VAL A 19 7.41 0.54 7.53
CA VAL A 19 6.62 0.87 6.33
C VAL A 19 7.05 2.20 5.73
N TRP A 20 7.31 3.21 6.56
CA TRP A 20 7.78 4.52 6.09
C TRP A 20 9.17 4.44 5.45
N ILE A 21 10.09 3.69 6.07
CA ILE A 21 11.44 3.45 5.55
C ILE A 21 11.37 2.71 4.21
N ALA A 22 10.51 1.68 4.10
CA ALA A 22 10.32 0.94 2.86
C ALA A 22 9.76 1.85 1.75
N GLY A 23 8.74 2.66 2.06
CA GLY A 23 8.17 3.63 1.11
C GLY A 23 9.22 4.63 0.61
N GLU A 24 10.02 5.20 1.51
CA GLU A 24 11.10 6.14 1.15
C GLU A 24 12.20 5.49 0.30
N ALA A 25 12.58 4.24 0.61
CA ALA A 25 13.58 3.50 -0.18
C ALA A 25 13.10 3.27 -1.63
N ILE A 26 11.84 2.88 -1.79
CA ILE A 26 11.21 2.67 -3.10
C ILE A 26 11.07 4.01 -3.84
N ALA A 27 10.60 5.06 -3.17
CA ALA A 27 10.49 6.39 -3.73
C ALA A 27 11.84 6.87 -4.28
N ARG A 28 12.93 6.70 -3.53
CA ARG A 28 14.28 7.06 -4.00
C ARG A 28 14.76 6.22 -5.17
N HIS A 29 14.49 4.91 -5.15
CA HIS A 29 14.88 4.01 -6.24
C HIS A 29 14.26 4.45 -7.58
N PHE A 30 12.99 4.84 -7.54
CA PHE A 30 12.21 5.25 -8.72
C PHE A 30 12.13 6.77 -8.92
N ARG A 31 12.85 7.57 -8.12
CA ARG A 31 12.89 9.04 -8.19
C ARG A 31 11.52 9.71 -8.02
N MET A 32 10.72 9.22 -7.09
CA MET A 32 9.41 9.78 -6.73
C MET A 32 9.54 10.89 -5.69
N SER A 33 8.48 11.68 -5.53
CA SER A 33 8.46 12.88 -4.71
C SER A 33 8.28 12.61 -3.21
N SER A 34 7.69 11.47 -2.83
CA SER A 34 7.43 11.14 -1.43
C SER A 34 7.47 9.63 -1.13
N ALA A 35 7.75 9.28 0.12
CA ALA A 35 7.63 7.91 0.63
C ALA A 35 6.23 7.32 0.42
N ARG A 36 5.20 8.17 0.42
CA ARG A 36 3.81 7.76 0.13
C ARG A 36 3.68 7.26 -1.30
N ASP A 37 4.21 7.98 -2.28
CA ASP A 37 4.17 7.57 -3.70
C ASP A 37 4.88 6.22 -3.88
N GLY A 38 6.03 6.05 -3.22
CA GLY A 38 6.77 4.80 -3.21
C GLY A 38 5.94 3.63 -2.66
N PHE A 39 5.23 3.87 -1.54
CA PHE A 39 4.35 2.87 -0.94
C PHE A 39 3.14 2.55 -1.83
N GLU A 40 2.48 3.56 -2.40
CA GLU A 40 1.32 3.38 -3.28
C GLU A 40 1.66 2.52 -4.51
N ILE A 41 2.82 2.76 -5.13
CA ILE A 41 3.29 1.94 -6.26
C ILE A 41 3.62 0.51 -5.82
N ALA A 42 4.30 0.34 -4.68
CA ALA A 42 4.64 -0.98 -4.18
C ALA A 42 3.40 -1.84 -3.88
N VAL A 43 2.39 -1.24 -3.24
CA VAL A 43 1.12 -1.91 -2.94
C VAL A 43 0.38 -2.24 -4.24
N ARG A 44 0.26 -1.30 -5.18
CA ARG A 44 -0.39 -1.55 -6.46
C ARG A 44 0.25 -2.70 -7.22
N ASP A 45 1.57 -2.69 -7.35
CA ASP A 45 2.31 -3.72 -8.09
C ASP A 45 2.22 -5.10 -7.43
N TYR A 46 2.30 -5.15 -6.09
CA TYR A 46 2.09 -6.40 -5.35
C TYR A 46 0.69 -6.95 -5.59
N ALA A 47 -0.30 -6.08 -5.50
CA ALA A 47 -1.68 -6.47 -5.54
C ALA A 47 -2.07 -6.92 -6.98
N ILE A 48 -1.54 -6.29 -8.05
CA ILE A 48 -1.67 -6.78 -9.44
C ILE A 48 -1.06 -8.18 -9.57
N LYS A 49 0.17 -8.39 -9.08
CA LYS A 49 0.81 -9.72 -9.13
C LYS A 49 0.03 -10.77 -8.34
N MET A 50 -0.65 -10.35 -7.26
CA MET A 50 -1.48 -11.24 -6.46
C MET A 50 -2.75 -11.63 -7.21
N SER A 51 -3.40 -10.70 -7.92
CA SER A 51 -4.60 -11.00 -8.71
C SER A 51 -4.30 -11.92 -9.90
N GLU A 52 -3.10 -11.85 -10.48
CA GLU A 52 -2.67 -12.79 -11.53
C GLU A 52 -2.47 -14.23 -11.01
N ARG A 53 -2.16 -14.39 -9.72
CA ARG A 53 -1.75 -15.67 -9.12
C ARG A 53 -2.86 -16.35 -8.32
N ASP A 54 -3.77 -15.57 -7.77
CA ASP A 54 -4.83 -16.03 -6.88
C ASP A 54 -6.21 -15.63 -7.44
N PRO A 55 -6.97 -16.60 -8.01
CA PRO A 55 -8.31 -16.34 -8.53
C PRO A 55 -9.29 -15.82 -7.48
N GLN A 56 -9.15 -16.19 -6.20
CA GLN A 56 -10.02 -15.69 -5.13
C GLN A 56 -9.71 -14.22 -4.85
N PHE A 57 -8.42 -13.86 -4.80
CA PHE A 57 -8.02 -12.47 -4.65
C PHE A 57 -8.45 -11.63 -5.87
N TYR A 58 -8.35 -12.16 -7.08
CA TYR A 58 -8.88 -11.50 -8.28
C TYR A 58 -10.39 -11.21 -8.17
N GLN A 59 -11.19 -12.19 -7.73
CA GLN A 59 -12.63 -11.99 -7.54
C GLN A 59 -12.93 -10.89 -6.52
N LEU A 60 -12.19 -10.87 -5.40
CA LEU A 60 -12.32 -9.82 -4.40
C LEU A 60 -11.93 -8.44 -4.95
N TRP A 61 -10.86 -8.38 -5.74
CA TRP A 61 -10.43 -7.14 -6.40
C TRP A 61 -11.52 -6.59 -7.32
N GLU A 62 -12.12 -7.43 -8.18
CA GLU A 62 -13.20 -7.01 -9.07
C GLU A 62 -14.42 -6.52 -8.28
N GLN A 63 -14.79 -7.19 -7.19
CA GLN A 63 -15.88 -6.74 -6.31
C GLN A 63 -15.59 -5.34 -5.75
N VAL A 64 -14.40 -5.12 -5.19
CA VAL A 64 -13.98 -3.83 -4.62
C VAL A 64 -13.98 -2.71 -5.66
N LYS A 65 -13.56 -2.99 -6.91
CA LYS A 65 -13.67 -2.01 -8.00
C LYS A 65 -15.14 -1.69 -8.32
N ASN A 66 -16.01 -2.70 -8.36
CA ASN A 66 -17.43 -2.51 -8.66
C ASN A 66 -18.20 -1.78 -7.55
N GLU A 67 -17.68 -1.79 -6.32
CA GLU A 67 -18.19 -0.97 -5.22
C GLU A 67 -17.89 0.54 -5.39
N GLY A 68 -17.07 0.93 -6.37
CA GLY A 68 -16.75 2.33 -6.67
C GLY A 68 -15.85 2.99 -5.60
N ILE A 69 -15.08 2.19 -4.85
CA ILE A 69 -14.15 2.69 -3.82
C ILE A 69 -13.04 3.57 -4.41
N ASP A 70 -12.79 3.44 -5.71
CA ASP A 70 -11.86 4.28 -6.48
C ASP A 70 -12.33 5.73 -6.67
N GLY A 71 -13.53 6.08 -6.19
CA GLY A 71 -14.11 7.42 -6.36
C GLY A 71 -14.56 7.70 -7.79
N THR A 72 -14.44 6.72 -8.69
CA THR A 72 -14.99 6.76 -10.05
C THR A 72 -16.41 6.22 -9.98
N THR A 73 -17.30 6.90 -9.25
CA THR A 73 -18.74 6.71 -9.48
C THR A 73 -18.97 6.98 -10.96
N LEU A 74 -19.29 5.92 -11.71
CA LEU A 74 -19.85 6.03 -13.04
C LEU A 74 -21.08 6.92 -12.90
N THR A 75 -20.96 8.19 -13.26
CA THR A 75 -22.12 8.98 -13.67
C THR A 75 -22.63 8.33 -14.94
N GLU A 76 -23.40 7.24 -14.79
CA GLU A 76 -24.41 6.86 -15.76
C GLU A 76 -25.49 7.95 -15.72
N ASP A 77 -25.19 9.07 -16.37
CA ASP A 77 -26.19 10.07 -16.69
C ASP A 77 -27.04 9.50 -17.83
N ASN A 78 -28.30 9.19 -17.46
CA ASN A 78 -29.43 8.97 -18.38
C ASN A 78 -29.74 10.20 -19.22
#